data_AF-A0A0C9XJE6-F1
#
_entry.id   AF-A0A0C9XJE6-F1
#
_cell.length_a   1.000
_cell.length_b   1.000
_cell.length_c   1.000
_cell.angle_alpha   90.00
_cell.angle_beta   90.00
_cell.angle_gamma   90.00
#
_symmetry.space_group_name_H-M   'P 1'
#
loop_
_entity.id
_entity.type
_entity.pdbx_description
1 polymer ?
#
loop_
_entity_poly.entity_id
_entity_poly.type
_entity_poly.pdbx_seq_one_letter_code
_entity_poly.pdbx_strand_id
1 'polypeptide(L)'
;QIPHAAQQSMSGESTPKLGGAVPAFETFMEEWKRLSNAVPHCAAYIKPGLVVADTYYKKMGKTKAYVITMFVDPTIRMTWVNEHWSSPNAMEANQVIKDLMTEYRASGTLAGTAQSVPADQVPHTFPKPKLASRYYRVAPVDTQHANNLGPQTVDQEFSAYVTASISPLGSDPLSFW
;
A
#
# COMPACT_ATOMS: atom_id res chain seq x y z
N GLN A 1 22.73 10.55 -10.65
CA GLN A 1 22.35 9.21 -10.14
C GLN A 1 20.95 9.18 -9.50
N ILE A 2 20.40 10.31 -9.01
CA ILE A 2 19.06 10.38 -8.38
C ILE A 2 17.90 9.82 -9.25
N PRO A 3 17.76 10.18 -10.55
CA PRO A 3 16.65 9.67 -11.37
C PRO A 3 16.75 8.17 -11.61
N HIS A 4 17.98 7.68 -11.74
CA HIS A 4 18.27 6.27 -11.92
C HIS A 4 17.87 5.46 -10.68
N ALA A 5 18.10 5.98 -9.47
CA ALA A 5 17.68 5.31 -8.24
C ALA A 5 16.15 5.18 -8.14
N ALA A 6 15.40 6.24 -8.46
CA ALA A 6 13.94 6.20 -8.48
C ALA A 6 13.40 5.26 -9.57
N GLN A 7 14.03 5.23 -10.75
CA GLN A 7 13.66 4.29 -11.80
C GLN A 7 13.94 2.84 -11.38
N GLN A 8 15.10 2.58 -10.78
CA GLN A 8 15.47 1.24 -10.32
C GLN A 8 14.57 0.75 -9.18
N SER A 9 14.18 1.61 -8.23
CA SER A 9 13.24 1.20 -7.18
C SER A 9 11.87 0.80 -7.74
N MET A 10 11.40 1.46 -8.80
CA MET A 10 10.13 1.14 -9.45
C MET A 10 10.22 -0.01 -10.46
N SER A 11 11.40 -0.28 -11.02
CA SER A 11 11.60 -1.26 -12.11
C SER A 11 12.33 -2.53 -11.67
N GLY A 12 12.88 -2.55 -10.45
CA GLY A 12 13.74 -3.63 -9.95
C GLY A 12 13.00 -4.80 -9.33
N GLU A 13 11.70 -4.66 -9.04
CA GLU A 13 10.90 -5.74 -8.48
C GLU A 13 10.10 -6.49 -9.56
N SER A 14 9.97 -7.81 -9.40
CA SER A 14 9.15 -8.65 -10.28
C SER A 14 7.64 -8.44 -10.08
N THR A 15 7.25 -7.71 -9.03
CA THR A 15 5.87 -7.37 -8.70
C THR A 15 5.74 -5.85 -8.73
N PRO A 16 4.87 -5.27 -9.59
CA PRO A 16 4.69 -3.83 -9.63
C PRO A 16 4.03 -3.34 -8.33
N LYS A 17 4.83 -2.75 -7.42
CA LYS A 17 4.34 -2.16 -6.17
C LYS A 17 4.01 -0.69 -6.34
N LEU A 18 2.75 -0.41 -6.66
CA LEU A 18 2.24 0.97 -6.79
C LEU A 18 2.40 1.78 -5.49
N GLY A 19 2.41 1.12 -4.33
CA GLY A 19 2.56 1.77 -3.01
C GLY A 19 3.87 2.55 -2.86
N GLY A 20 4.97 2.08 -3.46
CA GLY A 20 6.26 2.77 -3.42
C GLY A 20 6.38 3.97 -4.35
N ALA A 21 5.41 4.19 -5.26
CA ALA A 21 5.52 5.22 -6.29
C ALA A 21 5.47 6.63 -5.70
N VAL A 22 4.54 6.91 -4.77
CA VAL A 22 4.43 8.23 -4.14
C VAL A 22 5.70 8.57 -3.34
N PRO A 23 6.19 7.70 -2.43
CA PRO A 23 7.47 7.93 -1.75
C PRO A 23 8.63 8.17 -2.71
N ALA A 24 8.77 7.33 -3.74
CA ALA A 24 9.86 7.47 -4.71
C ALA A 24 9.80 8.81 -5.47
N PHE A 25 8.60 9.26 -5.86
CA PHE A 25 8.41 10.55 -6.53
C PHE A 25 8.73 11.73 -5.61
N GLU A 26 8.25 11.71 -4.37
CA GLU A 26 8.49 12.78 -3.40
C GLU A 26 9.98 12.91 -3.05
N THR A 27 10.65 11.79 -2.74
CA THR A 27 12.10 11.77 -2.47
C THR A 27 12.90 12.26 -3.68
N PHE A 28 12.56 11.79 -4.88
CA PHE A 28 13.21 12.23 -6.12
C PHE A 28 13.08 13.73 -6.33
N MET A 29 11.87 14.28 -6.17
CA MET A 29 11.61 15.71 -6.37
C MET A 29 12.34 16.56 -5.33
N GLU A 30 12.39 16.11 -4.07
CA GLU A 30 13.13 16.80 -3.00
C GLU A 30 14.63 16.82 -3.26
N GLU A 31 15.23 15.67 -3.60
CA GLU A 31 16.65 15.57 -3.92
C GLU A 31 17.04 16.41 -5.15
N TRP A 32 16.17 16.47 -6.15
CA TRP A 32 16.36 17.35 -7.31
C TRP A 32 16.26 18.84 -6.96
N LYS A 33 15.33 19.23 -6.08
CA LYS A 33 15.28 20.61 -5.57
C LYS A 33 16.56 20.96 -4.81
N ARG A 34 17.03 20.07 -3.93
CA ARG A 34 18.27 20.22 -3.18
C ARG A 34 19.48 20.34 -4.11
N LEU A 35 19.59 19.47 -5.11
CA LEU A 35 20.68 19.48 -6.09
C LEU A 35 20.67 20.76 -6.95
N SER A 36 19.48 21.21 -7.37
CA SER A 36 19.33 22.48 -8.12
C SER A 36 19.82 23.68 -7.32
N ASN A 37 19.65 23.68 -6.00
CA ASN A 37 20.11 24.76 -5.12
C ASN A 37 21.61 24.65 -4.85
N ALA A 38 22.13 23.44 -4.64
CA ALA A 38 23.54 23.20 -4.36
C ALA A 38 24.44 23.45 -5.57
N VAL A 39 23.97 23.18 -6.79
CA VAL A 39 24.77 23.32 -8.01
C VAL A 39 24.03 24.09 -9.11
N PRO A 40 24.08 25.44 -9.08
CA PRO A 40 23.29 26.31 -9.96
C PRO A 40 23.45 26.04 -11.46
N HIS A 41 24.61 25.54 -11.90
CA HIS A 41 24.85 25.17 -13.30
C HIS A 41 23.93 24.02 -13.79
N CYS A 42 23.45 23.16 -12.88
CA CYS A 42 22.55 22.05 -13.18
C CYS A 42 21.09 22.49 -13.06
N ALA A 43 20.82 23.61 -12.38
CA ALA A 43 19.47 24.10 -12.14
C ALA A 43 18.70 24.36 -13.44
N ALA A 44 19.39 24.85 -14.49
CA ALA A 44 18.79 25.09 -15.80
C ALA A 44 18.20 23.80 -16.43
N TYR A 45 18.79 22.64 -16.13
CA TYR A 45 18.34 21.34 -16.62
C TYR A 45 17.36 20.64 -15.67
N ILE A 46 17.53 20.84 -14.36
CA ILE A 46 16.69 20.19 -13.34
C ILE A 46 15.32 20.87 -13.22
N LYS A 47 15.26 22.20 -13.27
CA LYS A 47 14.00 22.95 -13.07
C LYS A 47 12.90 22.57 -14.07
N PRO A 48 13.16 22.44 -15.39
CA PRO A 48 12.15 21.97 -16.33
C PRO A 48 11.64 20.56 -15.98
N GLY A 49 12.55 19.66 -15.57
CA GLY A 49 12.19 18.31 -15.15
C GLY A 49 11.30 18.29 -13.90
N LEU A 50 11.57 19.17 -12.93
CA LEU A 50 10.72 19.33 -11.74
C LEU A 50 9.31 19.81 -12.06
N VAL A 51 9.13 20.69 -13.06
CA VAL A 51 7.80 21.13 -13.51
C VAL A 51 6.98 19.96 -14.08
N VAL A 52 7.64 19.10 -14.87
CA VAL A 52 7.00 17.89 -15.41
C VAL A 52 6.66 16.91 -14.27
N ALA A 53 7.60 16.68 -13.35
CA ALA A 53 7.38 15.80 -12.20
C ALA A 53 6.20 16.27 -11.33
N ASP A 54 6.09 17.57 -11.05
CA ASP A 54 4.98 18.17 -10.32
C ASP A 54 3.63 17.98 -11.04
N THR A 55 3.63 18.09 -12.37
CA THR A 55 2.43 17.83 -13.18
C THR A 55 1.96 16.38 -13.04
N TYR A 56 2.88 15.42 -13.01
CA TYR A 56 2.54 14.01 -12.79
C TYR A 56 2.10 13.73 -11.37
N TYR A 57 2.78 14.30 -10.37
CA TYR A 57 2.40 14.17 -8.96
C TYR A 57 0.97 14.67 -8.72
N LYS A 58 0.60 15.81 -9.29
CA LYS A 58 -0.78 16.33 -9.26
C LYS A 58 -1.80 15.40 -9.91
N LYS A 59 -1.41 14.67 -10.96
CA LYS A 59 -2.29 13.65 -11.58
C LYS A 59 -2.41 12.41 -10.69
N MET A 60 -1.33 11.98 -10.05
CA MET A 60 -1.33 10.87 -9.10
C MET A 60 -2.28 11.15 -7.93
N GLY A 61 -2.23 12.35 -7.37
CA GLY A 61 -3.11 12.78 -6.26
C GLY A 61 -4.62 12.77 -6.58
N LYS A 62 -5.02 12.73 -7.86
CA LYS A 62 -6.44 12.58 -8.24
C LYS A 62 -6.98 11.16 -8.06
N THR A 63 -6.10 10.19 -7.83
CA THR A 63 -6.48 8.78 -7.77
C THR A 63 -6.23 8.22 -6.37
N LYS A 64 -7.27 7.68 -5.74
CA LYS A 64 -7.18 7.02 -4.42
C LYS A 64 -6.29 5.77 -4.41
N ALA A 65 -6.01 5.20 -5.58
CA ALA A 65 -5.21 3.98 -5.75
C ALA A 65 -3.83 4.06 -5.08
N TYR A 66 -3.15 5.21 -5.11
CA TYR A 66 -1.84 5.34 -4.46
C TYR A 66 -1.94 5.23 -2.94
N VAL A 67 -2.92 5.91 -2.33
CA VAL A 67 -3.16 5.84 -0.89
C VAL A 67 -3.57 4.43 -0.47
N ILE A 68 -4.46 3.79 -1.23
CA ILE A 68 -4.91 2.41 -0.97
C ILE A 68 -3.75 1.42 -1.07
N THR A 69 -2.91 1.55 -2.09
CA THR A 69 -1.77 0.65 -2.28
C THR A 69 -0.65 0.88 -1.27
N MET A 70 -0.44 2.12 -0.79
CA MET A 70 0.43 2.39 0.36
C MET A 70 -0.09 1.72 1.62
N PHE A 71 -1.40 1.86 1.91
CA PHE A 71 -2.02 1.24 3.09
C PHE A 71 -1.88 -0.29 3.09
N VAL A 72 -2.14 -0.94 1.95
CA VAL A 72 -2.06 -2.40 1.81
C VAL A 72 -0.62 -2.92 1.90
N ASP A 73 0.38 -2.09 1.61
CA ASP A 73 1.79 -2.45 1.73
C ASP A 73 2.22 -2.45 3.21
N PRO A 74 2.57 -3.60 3.81
CA PRO A 74 2.92 -3.68 5.23
C PRO A 74 4.27 -3.01 5.57
N THR A 75 5.07 -2.65 4.56
CA THR A 75 6.35 -1.94 4.75
C THR A 75 6.17 -0.41 4.79
N ILE A 76 5.05 0.11 4.27
CA ILE A 76 4.74 1.55 4.21
C ILE A 76 3.52 1.87 5.08
N ARG A 77 2.41 1.15 4.89
CA ARG A 77 1.10 1.41 5.53
C ARG A 77 0.72 2.88 5.38
N MET A 78 0.64 3.61 6.49
CA MET A 78 0.39 5.05 6.52
C MET A 78 1.58 5.86 7.06
N THR A 79 2.75 5.24 7.29
CA THR A 79 3.90 5.93 7.88
C THR A 79 4.35 7.09 7.00
N TRP A 80 4.48 6.85 5.70
CA TRP A 80 4.87 7.89 4.75
C TRP A 80 3.89 9.07 4.75
N VAL A 81 2.59 8.78 4.71
CA VAL A 81 1.53 9.80 4.74
C VAL A 81 1.57 10.59 6.04
N ASN A 82 1.75 9.93 7.19
CA ASN A 82 1.77 10.59 8.48
C ASN A 82 3.03 11.46 8.70
N GLU A 83 4.15 11.08 8.07
CA GLU A 83 5.44 11.78 8.22
C GLU A 83 5.63 12.92 7.20
N HIS A 84 5.19 12.72 5.95
CA HIS A 84 5.53 13.60 4.83
C HIS A 84 4.36 14.48 4.37
N TRP A 85 3.11 14.13 4.70
CA TRP A 85 1.95 14.91 4.27
C TRP A 85 1.49 15.88 5.35
N SER A 86 0.90 17.00 4.91
CA SER A 86 0.26 17.94 5.82
C SER A 86 -0.91 17.27 6.55
N SER A 87 -1.14 17.64 7.82
CA SER A 87 -2.27 17.16 8.64
C SER A 87 -3.62 17.03 7.89
N PRO A 88 -4.10 18.05 7.14
CA PRO A 88 -5.35 17.91 6.38
C PRO A 88 -5.32 16.83 5.29
N ASN A 89 -4.19 16.66 4.58
CA ASN A 89 -4.05 15.66 3.52
C ASN A 89 -3.93 14.25 4.12
N ALA A 90 -3.22 14.12 5.25
CA ALA A 90 -3.14 12.86 5.98
C ALA A 90 -4.51 12.44 6.54
N MET A 91 -5.28 13.39 7.05
CA MET A 91 -6.67 13.15 7.48
C MET A 91 -7.56 12.70 6.33
N GLU A 92 -7.48 13.36 5.18
CA GLU A 92 -8.23 12.96 3.97
C GLU A 92 -7.86 11.54 3.53
N ALA A 93 -6.56 11.22 3.50
CA ALA A 93 -6.08 9.88 3.18
C ALA A 93 -6.59 8.82 4.16
N ASN A 94 -6.55 9.10 5.46
CA ASN A 94 -7.11 8.22 6.50
C ASN A 94 -8.62 8.03 6.31
N GLN A 95 -9.35 9.09 5.97
CA GLN A 95 -10.78 9.01 5.72
C GLN A 95 -11.10 8.15 4.49
N VAL A 96 -10.34 8.30 3.40
CA VAL A 96 -10.48 7.46 2.20
C VAL A 96 -10.35 5.98 2.53
N ILE A 97 -9.38 5.60 3.38
CA ILE A 97 -9.21 4.20 3.80
C ILE A 97 -10.37 3.73 4.67
N LYS A 98 -10.81 4.54 5.64
CA LYS A 98 -11.94 4.18 6.52
C LYS A 98 -13.25 4.04 5.76
N ASP A 99 -13.51 4.91 4.79
CA ASP A 99 -14.67 4.82 3.90
C ASP A 99 -14.62 3.52 3.11
N LEU A 100 -13.46 3.17 2.54
CA LEU A 100 -13.26 1.92 1.81
C LEU A 100 -13.45 0.68 2.69
N MET A 101 -12.92 0.69 3.92
CA MET A 101 -13.13 -0.40 4.89
C MET A 101 -14.61 -0.54 5.28
N THR A 102 -15.31 0.58 5.42
CA THR A 102 -16.75 0.60 5.73
C THR A 102 -17.57 0.05 4.57
N GLU A 103 -17.27 0.49 3.34
CA GLU A 103 -17.87 -0.03 2.11
C GLU A 103 -17.61 -1.53 1.98
N TYR A 104 -16.38 -1.98 2.21
CA TYR A 104 -16.03 -3.39 2.18
C TYR A 104 -16.84 -4.21 3.19
N ARG A 105 -16.98 -3.72 4.44
CA ARG A 105 -17.83 -4.35 5.46
C ARG A 105 -19.30 -4.38 5.07
N ALA A 106 -19.84 -3.28 4.53
CA ALA A 106 -21.23 -3.16 4.10
C ALA A 106 -21.54 -4.04 2.89
N SER A 107 -20.56 -4.23 2.00
CA SER A 107 -20.69 -5.07 0.80
C SER A 107 -20.76 -6.56 1.11
N GLY A 108 -20.50 -6.96 2.37
CA GLY A 108 -20.77 -8.29 2.91
C GLY A 108 -20.54 -9.42 1.91
N THR A 109 -19.29 -9.84 1.71
CA THR A 109 -18.83 -11.17 1.21
C THR A 109 -17.95 -11.14 -0.04
N LEU A 110 -16.70 -11.58 0.14
CA LEU A 110 -16.17 -12.74 -0.58
C LEU A 110 -15.58 -13.75 0.45
N ALA A 111 -16.47 -14.60 0.96
CA ALA A 111 -16.26 -15.90 1.59
C ALA A 111 -15.31 -16.03 2.81
N GLY A 112 -15.92 -15.92 3.99
CA GLY A 112 -15.47 -16.57 5.23
C GLY A 112 -16.68 -17.11 6.00
N THR A 113 -17.57 -17.84 5.33
CA THR A 113 -18.65 -18.57 6.03
C THR A 113 -18.02 -19.70 6.82
N ALA A 114 -17.71 -19.43 8.08
CA ALA A 114 -17.65 -20.45 9.12
C ALA A 114 -19.08 -20.97 9.33
N GLN A 115 -19.52 -21.90 8.49
CA GLN A 115 -20.61 -22.80 8.85
C GLN A 115 -19.98 -23.98 9.58
N SER A 116 -20.23 -24.04 10.89
CA SER A 116 -20.04 -25.23 11.70
C SER A 116 -20.97 -26.33 11.18
N VAL A 117 -20.42 -27.29 10.45
CA VAL A 117 -21.10 -28.54 10.11
C VAL A 117 -20.56 -29.63 11.03
N PRO A 118 -21.40 -30.45 11.70
CA PRO A 118 -20.94 -31.55 12.53
C PRO A 118 -20.14 -32.56 11.70
N ALA A 119 -19.15 -33.17 12.33
CA ALA A 119 -18.31 -34.20 11.75
C ALA A 119 -19.15 -35.42 11.33
N ASP A 120 -19.50 -35.49 10.05
CA ASP A 120 -19.37 -36.69 9.22
C ASP A 120 -19.92 -36.41 7.82
N GLN A 121 -19.23 -36.95 6.81
CA GLN A 121 -19.53 -36.96 5.37
C GLN A 121 -18.78 -35.93 4.52
N VAL A 122 -17.63 -36.38 4.01
CA VAL A 122 -16.94 -35.82 2.84
C VAL A 122 -17.74 -36.17 1.58
N PRO A 123 -18.01 -35.19 0.70
CA PRO A 123 -17.58 -35.37 -0.69
C PRO A 123 -16.80 -34.16 -1.21
N HIS A 124 -15.71 -34.47 -1.90
CA HIS A 124 -14.72 -33.59 -2.50
C HIS A 124 -15.32 -32.36 -3.21
N THR A 125 -15.04 -31.17 -2.67
CA THR A 125 -15.07 -29.93 -3.45
C THR A 125 -13.72 -29.25 -3.30
N PHE A 126 -12.99 -29.09 -4.41
CA PHE A 126 -11.70 -28.41 -4.43
C PHE A 126 -11.83 -26.99 -3.86
N PRO A 127 -10.99 -26.59 -2.87
CA PRO A 127 -10.97 -25.22 -2.40
C PRO A 127 -10.56 -24.31 -3.56
N LYS A 128 -11.41 -23.35 -3.92
CA LYS A 128 -11.02 -22.26 -4.85
C LYS A 128 -9.90 -21.48 -4.16
N PRO A 129 -8.67 -21.50 -4.69
CA PRO A 129 -7.55 -21.01 -3.91
C PRO A 129 -7.53 -19.46 -4.00
N LYS A 130 -7.10 -18.79 -2.91
CA LYS A 130 -7.04 -17.31 -2.82
C LYS A 130 -6.27 -16.74 -4.02
N LEU A 131 -6.67 -15.59 -4.53
CA LEU A 131 -6.15 -14.94 -5.75
C LEU A 131 -4.60 -14.98 -5.88
N ALA A 132 -3.86 -14.82 -4.79
CA ALA A 132 -2.40 -14.90 -4.75
C ALA A 132 -1.84 -16.23 -5.25
N SER A 133 -2.45 -17.36 -4.89
CA SER A 133 -2.04 -18.70 -5.36
C SER A 133 -2.29 -18.90 -6.86
N ARG A 134 -3.36 -18.27 -7.40
CA ARG A 134 -3.81 -18.44 -8.79
C ARG A 134 -2.91 -17.70 -9.77
N TYR A 135 -2.32 -16.59 -9.35
CA TYR A 135 -1.44 -15.77 -10.21
C TYR A 135 0.04 -15.90 -9.89
N TYR A 136 0.42 -16.18 -8.64
CA TYR A 136 1.81 -16.05 -8.18
C TYR A 136 2.43 -17.34 -7.63
N ARG A 137 1.70 -18.47 -7.62
CA ARG A 137 2.22 -19.80 -7.18
C ARG A 137 2.87 -19.74 -5.78
N VAL A 138 2.35 -18.91 -4.90
CA VAL A 138 2.74 -18.80 -3.48
C VAL A 138 1.98 -19.86 -2.68
N ALA A 139 2.69 -20.60 -1.83
CA ALA A 139 2.07 -21.59 -0.94
C ALA A 139 1.14 -20.88 0.06
N PRO A 140 -0.05 -21.44 0.38
CA PRO A 140 -0.91 -20.83 1.39
C PRO A 140 -0.20 -20.86 2.74
N VAL A 141 0.06 -19.70 3.32
CA VAL A 141 0.49 -19.60 4.71
C VAL A 141 -0.77 -19.66 5.57
N ASP A 142 -0.78 -20.56 6.55
CA ASP A 142 -1.85 -20.68 7.54
C ASP A 142 -1.90 -19.42 8.41
N THR A 143 -2.78 -18.48 8.05
CA THR A 143 -3.07 -17.30 8.85
C THR A 143 -4.00 -17.68 10.01
N GLN A 144 -3.48 -18.36 11.04
CA GLN A 144 -4.23 -18.66 12.27
C GLN A 144 -4.39 -17.46 13.23
N HIS A 145 -4.03 -16.24 12.82
CA HIS A 145 -3.95 -15.10 13.75
C HIS A 145 -5.17 -14.14 13.77
N ALA A 146 -6.27 -14.43 13.07
CA ALA A 146 -7.34 -13.44 12.88
C ALA A 146 -8.71 -13.77 13.52
N ASN A 147 -8.81 -14.71 14.46
CA ASN A 147 -10.12 -15.16 14.98
C ASN A 147 -10.48 -14.72 16.41
N ASN A 148 -9.80 -13.75 17.02
CA ASN A 148 -10.13 -13.35 18.40
C ASN A 148 -10.09 -11.83 18.64
N LEU A 149 -10.92 -11.06 17.94
CA LEU A 149 -11.37 -9.76 18.44
C LEU A 149 -12.89 -9.67 18.29
N GLY A 150 -13.58 -9.17 19.32
CA GLY A 150 -15.03 -8.93 19.32
C GLY A 150 -15.47 -7.92 18.25
N PRO A 151 -16.67 -7.31 18.33
CA PRO A 151 -17.11 -6.32 17.36
C PRO A 151 -16.20 -5.08 17.39
N GLN A 152 -15.15 -5.09 16.57
CA GLN A 152 -14.17 -4.02 16.45
C GLN A 152 -14.68 -2.99 15.44
N THR A 153 -14.69 -1.71 15.82
CA THR A 153 -15.09 -0.63 14.91
C THR A 153 -14.06 -0.46 13.78
N VAL A 154 -14.45 0.17 12.66
CA VAL A 154 -13.51 0.45 11.54
C VAL A 154 -12.33 1.27 12.03
N ASP A 155 -12.58 2.27 12.87
CA ASP A 155 -11.53 3.11 13.47
C ASP A 155 -10.55 2.32 14.33
N GLN A 156 -11.03 1.34 15.10
CA GLN A 156 -10.17 0.51 15.94
C GLN A 156 -9.32 -0.44 15.09
N GLU A 157 -9.88 -1.05 14.05
CA GLU A 157 -9.14 -1.94 13.15
C GLU A 157 -8.06 -1.15 12.39
N PHE A 158 -8.44 0.00 11.83
CA PHE A 158 -7.53 0.91 11.16
C PHE A 158 -6.38 1.35 12.07
N SER A 159 -6.71 1.80 13.29
CA SER A 159 -5.70 2.27 14.25
C SER A 159 -4.77 1.13 14.68
N ALA A 160 -5.30 -0.07 14.93
CA ALA A 160 -4.47 -1.22 15.30
C ALA A 160 -3.46 -1.57 14.18
N TYR A 161 -3.90 -1.55 12.92
CA TYR A 161 -3.04 -1.86 11.79
C TYR A 161 -1.97 -0.78 11.53
N VAL A 162 -2.35 0.51 11.58
CA VAL A 162 -1.42 1.62 11.33
C VAL A 162 -0.39 1.78 12.45
N THR A 163 -0.73 1.44 13.70
CA THR A 163 0.18 1.54 14.86
C THR A 163 1.05 0.30 15.08
N ALA A 164 0.72 -0.83 14.44
CA ALA A 164 1.56 -2.02 14.49
C ALA A 164 2.92 -1.77 13.80
N SER A 165 3.95 -2.51 14.21
CA SER A 165 5.28 -2.43 13.59
C SER A 165 5.22 -2.77 12.09
N ILE A 166 5.96 -1.99 11.28
CA ILE A 166 6.09 -2.23 9.84
C ILE A 166 6.93 -3.48 9.57
N SER A 167 6.64 -4.17 8.46
CA SER A 167 7.42 -5.31 8.03
C SER A 167 8.80 -4.89 7.51
N PRO A 168 9.84 -5.74 7.63
CA PRO A 168 11.16 -5.46 7.09
C PRO A 168 11.12 -5.15 5.58
N LEU A 169 11.98 -4.24 5.14
CA LEU A 169 12.13 -3.90 3.72
C LEU A 169 12.50 -5.16 2.91
N GLY A 170 11.77 -5.43 1.83
CA GLY A 170 11.92 -6.66 1.03
C GLY A 170 10.98 -7.80 1.40
N SER A 171 10.13 -7.62 2.41
CA SER A 171 9.02 -8.56 2.69
C SER A 171 8.03 -8.56 1.51
N ASP A 172 7.56 -9.73 1.10
CA ASP A 172 6.52 -9.86 0.08
C ASP A 172 5.17 -9.44 0.67
N PRO A 173 4.54 -8.34 0.21
CA PRO A 173 3.24 -7.91 0.70
C PRO A 173 2.15 -8.97 0.53
N LEU A 174 2.26 -9.85 -0.46
CA LEU A 174 1.30 -10.93 -0.68
C LEU A 174 1.41 -12.07 0.33
N SER A 175 2.57 -12.24 0.96
CA SER A 175 2.77 -13.23 2.03
C SER A 175 2.18 -12.78 3.38
N PHE A 176 1.89 -11.48 3.51
CA PHE A 176 1.31 -10.89 4.72
C PHE A 176 -0.20 -11.08 4.83
N TRP A 177 -0.92 -11.24 3.70
CA TRP A 177 -2.40 -11.35 3.61
C TRP A 177 -2.87 -12.79 3.30
#